data_AF-K1U7M8-F1
#
_entry.id   AF-K1U7M8-F1
#
_cell.length_a   1.000
_cell.length_b   1.000
_cell.length_c   1.000
_cell.angle_alpha   90.00
_cell.angle_beta   90.00
_cell.angle_gamma   90.00
#
_symmetry.space_group_name_H-M   'P 1'
#
loop_
_entity.id
_entity.type
_entity.pdbx_description
1 polymer ?
#
loop_
_entity_poly.entity_id
_entity_poly.type
_entity_poly.pdbx_seq_one_letter_code
_entity_poly.pdbx_strand_id
1 'polypeptide(L)' 'MDKYGLIGYPLGHSFSKNYFNEKFENEGIDAQYINFEI' A
#
# COMPACT_ATOMS: atom_id res chain seq x y z
N MET A 1 -11.58 6.97 -4.19
CA MET A 1 -10.33 6.21 -4.04
C MET A 1 -9.48 6.81 -2.93
N ASP A 2 -9.50 6.15 -1.78
CA ASP A 2 -8.67 6.52 -0.64
C ASP A 2 -7.21 6.09 -0.87
N LYS A 3 -6.27 6.81 -0.25
CA LYS A 3 -4.84 6.51 -0.35
C LYS A 3 -4.26 6.24 1.04
N TYR A 4 -3.61 5.10 1.16
CA TYR A 4 -2.86 4.68 2.33
C TYR A 4 -1.39 4.53 1.96
N GLY A 5 -0.50 4.58 2.95
CA GLY A 5 0.90 4.34 2.65
C GLY A 5 1.81 4.18 3.84
N LEU A 6 2.99 3.64 3.54
CA LEU A 6 4.10 3.50 4.45
C LEU A 6 5.10 4.63 4.21
N ILE A 7 5.47 5.36 5.26
CA ILE A 7 6.44 6.44 5.21
C ILE A 7 7.74 5.95 5.88
N GLY A 8 8.88 6.05 5.20
CA GLY A 8 10.19 5.68 5.73
C GLY A 8 11.24 5.42 4.66
N TYR A 9 12.45 5.02 5.08
CA TYR A 9 13.56 4.68 4.18
C TYR A 9 14.47 3.61 4.82
N PRO A 10 14.88 2.55 4.10
CA PRO A 10 14.47 2.15 2.74
C PRO A 10 13.17 1.31 2.73
N LEU A 11 12.34 1.42 1.68
CA LEU A 11 11.07 0.68 1.55
C LEU A 11 11.05 -0.34 0.39
N GLY A 12 12.22 -0.64 -0.19
CA GLY A 12 12.35 -1.51 -1.37
C GLY A 12 11.79 -2.94 -1.22
N HIS A 13 11.65 -3.46 0.00
CA HIS A 13 11.08 -4.78 0.29
C HIS A 13 9.75 -4.72 1.07
N SER A 14 8.99 -3.63 0.96
CA SER A 14 7.72 -3.47 1.69
C SER A 14 6.69 -4.53 1.27
N PHE A 15 6.47 -5.51 2.14
CA PHE A 15 5.40 -6.50 2.04
C PHE A 15 4.00 -5.84 2.11
N SER A 16 3.88 -4.78 2.91
CA SER A 16 2.61 -4.08 3.16
C SER A 16 1.95 -3.58 1.88
N LYS A 17 2.72 -3.06 0.92
CA LYS A 17 2.17 -2.54 -0.33
C LYS A 17 1.40 -3.60 -1.11
N ASN A 18 1.97 -4.79 -1.28
CA ASN A 18 1.32 -5.85 -2.04
C ASN A 18 0.13 -6.43 -1.26
N TYR A 19 0.33 -6.71 0.02
CA TYR A 19 -0.72 -7.24 0.90
C TYR A 19 -1.99 -6.39 0.90
N PHE A 20 -1.89 -5.07 1.07
CA PHE A 20 -3.06 -4.21 1.14
C PHE A 20 -3.72 -4.01 -0.22
N ASN A 21 -2.96 -3.88 -1.31
CA ASN A 21 -3.55 -3.75 -2.64
C ASN A 21 -4.30 -5.04 -3.05
N GLU A 22 -3.75 -6.22 -2.77
CA GLU A 22 -4.44 -7.50 -3.00
C GLU A 22 -5.72 -7.62 -2.15
N LYS A 23 -5.65 -7.19 -0.88
CA LYS A 23 -6.84 -7.13 -0.02
C LYS A 23 -7.92 -6.19 -0.57
N PHE A 24 -7.54 -4.99 -1.02
CA PHE A 24 -8.49 -4.01 -1.57
C PHE A 24 -9.17 -4.55 -2.82
N GLU A 25 -8.43 -5.22 -3.70
CA GLU A 25 -9.00 -5.85 -4.89
C GLU A 25 -9.96 -7.00 -4.51
N ASN A 26 -9.56 -7.89 -3.61
CA ASN A 26 -10.38 -9.03 -3.18
C ASN A 26 -11.65 -8.62 -2.43
N GLU A 27 -11.60 -7.55 -1.65
CA GLU A 27 -12.74 -7.04 -0.86
C GLU A 27 -13.55 -5.97 -1.60
N GLY A 28 -13.15 -5.58 -2.81
CA GLY A 28 -13.82 -4.53 -3.58
C GLY A 28 -13.74 -3.14 -2.93
N ILE A 29 -12.66 -2.87 -2.18
CA ILE A 29 -12.43 -1.59 -1.51
C ILE A 29 -11.77 -0.62 -2.51
N ASP A 30 -12.39 0.55 -2.72
CA ASP A 30 -11.84 1.62 -3.57
C ASP A 30 -10.70 2.38 -2.85
N ALA A 31 -9.56 1.71 -2.68
CA ALA A 31 -8.37 2.23 -2.03
C ALA A 31 -7.07 1.74 -2.67
N GLN A 32 -5.98 2.48 -2.45
CA GLN A 32 -4.64 2.12 -2.90
C GLN A 32 -3.60 2.30 -1.78
N TYR A 33 -2.65 1.37 -1.70
CA TYR A 33 -1.50 1.45 -0.80
C TYR A 33 -0.21 1.81 -1.56
N ILE A 34 0.51 2.84 -1.09
CA ILE A 34 1.72 3.39 -1.75
C ILE A 34 2.86 3.52 -0.73
N ASN A 35 4.10 3.30 -1.16
CA ASN A 35 5.28 3.59 -0.33
C ASN A 35 5.73 5.04 -0.59
N PHE A 36 5.97 5.79 0.48
CA PHE A 36 6.54 7.13 0.46
C PHE A 36 7.94 7.07 1.05
N GLU A 37 8.94 7.01 0.18
CA GLU A 37 10.34 7.18 0.58
C GLU A 37 10.64 8.67 0.68
N ILE A 38 10.98 9.12 1.90
CA ILE A 38 11.25 10.52 2.26
C ILE A 38 12.43 10.57 3.22
#